data_AF-A0A5C9CXB4-F1
#
_entry.id   AF-A0A5C9CXB4-F1
#
_cell.length_a   1.000
_cell.length_b   1.000
_cell.length_c   1.000
_cell.angle_alpha   90.00
_cell.angle_beta   90.00
_cell.angle_gamma   90.00
#
_symmetry.space_group_name_H-M   'P 1'
#
loop_
_entity.id
_entity.type
_entity.pdbx_description
1 polymer ?
#
loop_
_entity_poly.entity_id
_entity_poly.type
_entity_poly.pdbx_seq_one_letter_code
_entity_poly.pdbx_strand_id
1 'polypeptide(L)'
;MLPALSRNPLWMGRNGPLLLVIMDGVGYGKYQEGDAVRAADMRNFRWLEANNPSTRLKAHGTAVGLPSDEDMGNSEVGHNAIGCGRVFSQGAKLVSASISSGAMFQGEVWKEIVDNVKSSQRSLHFIGLFSDGNVHSHIDHLRAMTIRAAAEGVNRLRFHLLLDGRDVGSQSALEYVQPFETFLQQFEAQSFDYRIASGGGRQFITMDRYGANWDMVRRGCLPPKPQSSNIGPQIRALLTRI
;
A
#
# COMPACT_ATOMS: atom_id res chain seq x y z
N MET A 1 -5.24 11.66 14.74
CA MET A 1 -6.49 10.90 14.56
C MET A 1 -7.61 11.79 15.04
N LEU A 2 -8.65 12.04 14.25
CA LEU A 2 -9.78 12.87 14.71
C LEU A 2 -10.58 12.08 15.76
N PRO A 3 -11.04 12.71 16.86
CA PRO A 3 -11.87 12.05 17.85
C PRO A 3 -13.18 11.57 17.20
N ALA A 4 -13.71 10.46 17.69
CA ALA A 4 -15.02 9.97 17.26
C ALA A 4 -16.08 11.02 17.56
N LEU A 5 -17.04 11.19 16.65
CA LEU A 5 -18.16 12.10 16.87
C LEU A 5 -19.01 11.58 18.04
N SER A 6 -19.23 12.43 19.04
CA SER A 6 -20.18 12.16 20.11
C SER A 6 -21.60 12.24 19.58
N ARG A 7 -22.46 11.27 19.94
CA ARG A 7 -23.89 11.35 19.64
C ARG A 7 -24.43 12.66 20.22
N ASN A 8 -25.12 13.43 19.38
CA ASN A 8 -25.76 14.66 19.83
C ASN A 8 -26.85 14.29 20.87
N PRO A 9 -26.76 14.76 22.13
CA PRO A 9 -27.73 14.42 23.17
C PRO A 9 -29.13 14.95 22.87
N LEU A 10 -29.25 15.97 22.01
CA LEU A 10 -30.52 16.52 21.53
C LEU A 10 -31.16 15.67 20.41
N TRP A 11 -30.43 14.68 19.87
CA TRP A 11 -30.94 13.83 18.80
C TRP A 11 -31.76 12.66 19.36
N MET A 12 -33.08 12.83 19.31
CA MET A 12 -34.08 11.85 19.76
C MET A 12 -34.23 10.63 18.82
N GLY A 13 -33.50 10.59 17.70
CA GLY A 13 -33.68 9.56 16.67
C GLY A 13 -34.89 9.83 15.78
N ARG A 14 -35.03 9.03 14.71
CA ARG A 14 -36.23 9.02 13.87
C ARG A 14 -36.83 7.61 13.90
N ASN A 15 -38.15 7.52 13.92
CA ASN A 15 -38.88 6.27 13.78
C ASN A 15 -38.98 5.89 12.30
N GLY A 16 -38.81 4.60 12.00
CA GLY A 16 -38.86 4.05 10.65
C GLY A 16 -37.49 3.74 10.04
N PRO A 17 -37.46 3.18 8.82
CA PRO A 17 -36.22 2.79 8.17
C PRO A 17 -35.39 4.00 7.76
N LEU A 18 -34.07 3.91 7.94
CA LEU A 18 -33.10 4.86 7.42
C LEU A 18 -32.49 4.32 6.12
N LEU A 19 -32.57 5.11 5.05
CA LEU A 19 -31.93 4.79 3.77
C LEU A 19 -30.72 5.71 3.56
N LEU A 20 -29.52 5.11 3.47
CA LEU A 20 -28.30 5.79 3.01
C LEU A 20 -28.06 5.41 1.55
N VAL A 21 -27.99 6.40 0.66
CA VAL A 21 -27.69 6.22 -0.76
C VAL A 21 -26.32 6.81 -1.06
N ILE A 22 -25.40 5.99 -1.59
CA ILE A 22 -24.07 6.41 -2.03
C ILE A 22 -24.07 6.38 -3.56
N MET A 23 -23.90 7.54 -4.18
CA MET A 23 -23.73 7.65 -5.63
C MET A 23 -22.24 7.66 -5.95
N ASP A 24 -21.67 6.48 -6.26
CA ASP A 24 -20.23 6.33 -6.48
C ASP A 24 -19.77 7.17 -7.70
N GLY A 25 -18.66 7.89 -7.55
CA GLY A 25 -18.12 8.78 -8.57
C GLY A 25 -18.94 10.04 -8.89
N VAL A 26 -20.01 10.35 -8.13
CA VAL A 26 -20.82 11.56 -8.32
C VAL A 26 -20.37 12.66 -7.36
N GLY A 27 -19.85 13.76 -7.91
CA GLY A 27 -19.37 14.90 -7.14
C GLY A 27 -19.67 16.24 -7.79
N TYR A 28 -19.19 17.32 -7.15
CA TYR A 28 -19.29 18.68 -7.70
C TYR A 28 -18.02 18.99 -8.50
N GLY A 29 -18.15 19.11 -9.82
CA GLY A 29 -17.04 19.45 -10.71
C GLY A 29 -16.55 20.89 -10.54
N LYS A 30 -15.26 21.12 -10.81
CA LYS A 30 -14.63 22.45 -10.81
C LYS A 30 -14.91 23.22 -12.11
N TYR A 31 -14.92 22.51 -13.23
CA TYR A 31 -15.12 23.06 -14.57
C TYR A 31 -16.49 22.63 -15.09
N GLN A 32 -17.13 23.47 -15.89
CA GLN A 32 -18.44 23.16 -16.46
C GLN A 32 -18.29 22.24 -17.69
N GLU A 33 -17.22 22.43 -18.44
CA GLU A 33 -16.86 21.63 -19.60
C GLU A 33 -16.51 20.21 -19.15
N GLY A 34 -17.23 19.22 -19.70
CA GLY A 34 -17.02 17.81 -19.37
C GLY A 34 -17.64 17.35 -18.05
N ASP A 35 -18.33 18.21 -17.30
CA ASP A 35 -19.05 17.81 -16.08
C ASP A 35 -20.38 17.12 -16.44
N ALA A 36 -20.32 15.79 -16.53
CA ALA A 36 -21.48 14.95 -16.84
C ALA A 36 -22.56 15.02 -15.75
N VAL A 37 -22.19 15.21 -14.48
CA VAL A 37 -23.15 15.30 -13.36
C VAL A 37 -23.95 16.60 -13.44
N ARG A 38 -23.29 17.69 -13.85
CA ARG A 38 -23.94 18.97 -14.08
C ARG A 38 -24.82 18.96 -15.33
N ALA A 39 -24.39 18.29 -16.39
CA ALA A 39 -25.14 18.20 -17.65
C ALA A 39 -26.34 17.25 -17.58
N ALA A 40 -26.32 16.27 -16.67
CA ALA A 40 -27.38 15.27 -16.55
C ALA A 40 -28.69 15.84 -15.97
N ASP A 41 -29.82 15.33 -16.47
CA ASP A 41 -31.16 15.63 -15.97
C ASP A 41 -31.44 14.92 -14.62
N MET A 42 -30.85 15.42 -13.53
CA MET A 42 -30.96 14.85 -12.19
C MET A 42 -32.16 15.40 -11.39
N ARG A 43 -33.36 15.46 -11.99
CA ARG A 43 -34.56 16.14 -11.41
C ARG A 43 -34.80 15.84 -9.93
N ASN A 44 -34.83 14.56 -9.56
CA ASN A 44 -35.11 14.15 -8.18
C ASN A 44 -34.00 14.58 -7.21
N PHE A 45 -32.74 14.42 -7.61
CA PHE A 45 -31.61 14.85 -6.78
C PHE A 45 -31.59 16.37 -6.60
N ARG A 46 -31.84 17.14 -7.67
CA ARG A 46 -31.91 18.61 -7.61
C ARG A 46 -33.08 19.09 -6.77
N TRP A 47 -34.24 18.43 -6.87
CA TRP A 47 -35.39 18.73 -6.01
C TRP A 47 -35.06 18.47 -4.54
N LEU A 48 -34.40 17.34 -4.22
CA LEU A 48 -33.96 17.03 -2.87
C LEU A 48 -32.97 18.08 -2.33
N GLU A 49 -31.96 18.45 -3.14
CA GLU A 49 -30.94 19.45 -2.79
C GLU A 49 -31.54 20.84 -2.50
N ALA A 50 -32.56 21.26 -3.26
CA ALA A 50 -33.20 22.57 -3.13
C ALA A 50 -34.26 22.66 -2.03
N ASN A 51 -34.94 21.55 -1.70
CA ASN A 51 -36.10 21.55 -0.77
C ASN A 51 -35.81 20.92 0.60
N ASN A 52 -34.59 20.42 0.83
CA ASN A 52 -34.20 19.79 2.10
C ASN A 52 -32.88 20.36 2.62
N PRO A 53 -32.57 20.22 3.92
CA PRO A 53 -31.26 20.56 4.45
C PRO A 53 -30.15 19.80 3.70
N SER A 54 -29.25 20.53 3.06
CA SER A 54 -28.16 19.99 2.26
C SER A 54 -26.84 20.68 2.62
N THR A 55 -25.74 19.95 2.45
CA THR A 55 -24.38 20.49 2.66
C THR A 55 -23.38 19.74 1.77
N ARG A 56 -22.20 20.32 1.59
CA ARG A 56 -21.11 19.72 0.82
C ARG A 56 -20.01 19.23 1.76
N LEU A 57 -19.49 18.04 1.50
CA LEU A 57 -18.44 17.41 2.28
C LEU A 57 -17.19 17.22 1.42
N LYS A 58 -16.01 17.34 2.04
CA LYS A 58 -14.76 16.90 1.41
C LYS A 58 -14.73 15.37 1.37
N ALA A 59 -14.52 14.81 0.20
CA ALA A 59 -14.43 13.35 -0.04
C ALA A 59 -13.06 12.92 -0.61
N HIS A 60 -12.04 13.76 -0.47
CA HIS A 60 -10.68 13.52 -0.95
C HIS A 60 -9.66 14.04 0.05
N GLY A 61 -8.39 13.74 -0.20
CA GLY A 61 -7.27 14.21 0.59
C GLY A 61 -7.28 13.83 2.06
N THR A 62 -6.74 14.72 2.88
CA THR A 62 -6.58 14.47 4.33
C THR A 62 -7.92 14.28 5.05
N ALA A 63 -9.01 14.82 4.49
CA ALA A 63 -10.37 14.68 5.02
C ALA A 63 -10.89 13.23 5.03
N VAL A 64 -10.32 12.36 4.19
CA VAL A 64 -10.64 10.93 4.14
C VAL A 64 -9.43 10.05 4.46
N GLY A 65 -8.34 10.66 4.95
CA GLY A 65 -7.17 9.95 5.43
C GLY A 65 -6.04 9.77 4.42
N LEU A 66 -6.15 10.39 3.24
CA LEU A 66 -5.08 10.40 2.25
C LEU A 66 -3.91 11.32 2.69
N PRO A 67 -2.71 11.12 2.14
CA PRO A 67 -1.52 11.89 2.51
C PRO A 67 -1.64 13.41 2.33
N SER A 68 -2.16 13.87 1.20
CA SER A 68 -2.24 15.28 0.79
C SER A 68 -3.64 15.66 0.30
N ASP A 69 -4.00 16.94 0.36
CA ASP A 69 -5.25 17.46 -0.22
C ASP A 69 -5.25 17.44 -1.77
N GLU A 70 -4.11 17.16 -2.40
CA GLU A 70 -4.02 16.93 -3.86
C GLU A 70 -4.43 15.51 -4.25
N ASP A 71 -4.45 14.56 -3.30
CA ASP A 71 -4.78 13.17 -3.57
C ASP A 71 -6.29 13.00 -3.80
N MET A 72 -6.64 12.48 -4.97
CA MET A 72 -8.02 12.18 -5.34
C MET A 72 -8.59 11.07 -4.46
N GLY A 73 -9.83 11.24 -4.02
CA GLY A 73 -10.58 10.20 -3.31
C GLY A 73 -10.83 8.97 -4.18
N ASN A 74 -11.07 7.83 -3.54
CA ASN A 74 -11.50 6.60 -4.21
C ASN A 74 -12.56 5.87 -3.37
N SER A 75 -13.23 4.88 -3.97
CA SER A 75 -14.36 4.18 -3.35
C SER A 75 -13.98 3.54 -2.00
N GLU A 76 -12.81 2.89 -1.88
CA GLU A 76 -12.40 2.23 -0.64
C GLU A 76 -12.24 3.24 0.50
N VAL A 77 -11.51 4.31 0.25
CA VAL A 77 -11.20 5.35 1.23
C VAL A 77 -12.47 6.10 1.66
N GLY A 78 -13.36 6.38 0.69
CA GLY A 78 -14.65 7.02 0.95
C GLY A 78 -15.59 6.14 1.78
N HIS A 79 -15.76 4.87 1.41
CA HIS A 79 -16.63 3.94 2.15
C HIS A 79 -16.11 3.68 3.56
N ASN A 80 -14.79 3.59 3.74
CA ASN A 80 -14.19 3.46 5.07
C ASN A 80 -14.49 4.69 5.96
N ALA A 81 -14.32 5.90 5.43
CA ALA A 81 -14.62 7.12 6.17
C ALA A 81 -16.11 7.22 6.56
N ILE A 82 -17.01 6.91 5.62
CA ILE A 82 -18.47 6.92 5.85
C ILE A 82 -18.87 5.87 6.88
N GLY A 83 -18.45 4.61 6.67
CA GLY A 83 -18.86 3.48 7.51
C GLY A 83 -18.31 3.56 8.92
N CYS A 84 -17.11 4.13 9.10
CA CYS A 84 -16.48 4.22 10.41
C CYS A 84 -16.83 5.49 11.19
N GLY A 85 -17.39 6.51 10.54
CA GLY A 85 -17.69 7.80 11.18
C GLY A 85 -16.45 8.52 11.73
N ARG A 86 -15.25 8.17 11.24
CA ARG A 86 -13.98 8.79 11.61
C ARG A 86 -12.97 8.69 10.48
N VAL A 87 -12.02 9.63 10.46
CA VAL A 87 -10.91 9.63 9.51
C VAL A 87 -9.79 8.74 10.04
N PHE A 88 -9.55 7.64 9.33
CA PHE A 88 -8.39 6.80 9.58
C PHE A 88 -7.23 7.21 8.67
N SER A 89 -6.03 7.30 9.24
CA SER A 89 -4.82 7.27 8.41
C SER A 89 -4.82 5.97 7.62
N GLN A 90 -4.61 6.05 6.32
CA GLN A 90 -4.53 4.87 5.46
C GLN A 90 -3.42 3.90 5.89
N GLY A 91 -3.53 2.64 5.45
CA GLY A 91 -2.60 1.56 5.82
C GLY A 91 -1.12 1.96 5.71
N ALA A 92 -0.70 2.52 4.57
CA ALA A 92 0.68 2.94 4.37
C ALA A 92 1.14 4.02 5.37
N LYS A 93 0.27 4.98 5.72
CA LYS A 93 0.58 6.05 6.69
C LYS A 93 0.66 5.52 8.12
N LEU A 94 -0.21 4.56 8.48
CA LEU A 94 -0.15 3.87 9.79
C LEU A 94 1.16 3.07 9.92
N VAL A 95 1.53 2.33 8.88
CA VAL A 95 2.79 1.59 8.84
C VAL A 95 3.99 2.54 8.93
N SER A 96 4.02 3.62 8.14
CA SER A 96 5.08 4.64 8.21
C SER A 96 5.21 5.25 9.61
N ALA A 97 4.10 5.59 10.25
CA ALA A 97 4.11 6.13 11.62
C ALA A 97 4.60 5.09 12.65
N SER A 98 4.20 3.82 12.49
CA SER A 98 4.61 2.71 13.35
C SER A 98 6.09 2.37 13.22
N ILE A 99 6.65 2.49 12.00
CA ILE A 99 8.09 2.33 11.73
C ILE A 99 8.87 3.52 12.30
N SER A 100 8.42 4.75 12.03
CA SER A 100 9.10 5.98 12.46
C SER A 100 9.13 6.13 13.99
N SER A 101 8.05 5.77 14.69
CA SER A 101 8.00 5.74 16.16
C SER A 101 8.72 4.54 16.78
N GLY A 102 9.12 3.55 15.97
CA GLY A 102 9.68 2.29 16.43
C GLY A 102 8.67 1.32 17.05
N ALA A 103 7.39 1.67 17.13
CA ALA A 103 6.34 0.84 17.70
C ALA A 103 6.23 -0.54 17.02
N MET A 104 6.42 -0.60 15.69
CA MET A 104 6.41 -1.87 14.94
C MET A 104 7.48 -2.84 15.46
N PHE A 105 8.67 -2.33 15.77
CA PHE A 105 9.82 -3.13 16.20
C PHE A 105 9.76 -3.54 17.68
N GLN A 106 8.91 -2.88 18.47
CA GLN A 106 8.63 -3.25 19.85
C GLN A 106 7.53 -4.33 19.97
N GLY A 107 6.77 -4.55 18.90
CA GLY A 107 5.70 -5.55 18.85
C GLY A 107 6.20 -6.98 18.96
N GLU A 108 5.34 -7.85 19.50
CA GLU A 108 5.65 -9.26 19.75
C GLU A 108 6.04 -10.00 18.48
N VAL A 109 5.33 -9.75 17.37
CA VAL A 109 5.58 -10.42 16.08
C VAL A 109 6.99 -10.12 15.54
N TRP A 110 7.44 -8.87 15.61
CA TRP A 110 8.79 -8.53 15.14
C TRP A 110 9.87 -9.23 15.98
N LYS A 111 9.70 -9.17 17.31
CA LYS A 111 10.63 -9.83 18.24
C LYS A 111 10.68 -11.33 18.02
N GLU A 112 9.53 -11.98 17.86
CA GLU A 112 9.44 -13.42 17.60
C GLU A 112 10.20 -13.81 16.31
N ILE A 113 10.01 -13.04 15.22
CA ILE A 113 10.70 -13.27 13.95
C ILE A 113 12.23 -13.14 14.13
N VAL A 114 12.68 -12.08 14.79
CA VAL A 114 14.11 -11.83 15.01
C VAL A 114 14.73 -12.89 15.92
N ASP A 115 14.05 -13.26 17.00
CA ASP A 115 14.51 -14.30 17.92
C ASP A 115 14.56 -15.68 17.26
N ASN A 116 13.57 -16.00 16.42
CA ASN A 116 13.57 -17.23 15.63
C ASN A 116 14.76 -17.31 14.67
N VAL A 117 15.04 -16.21 13.95
CA VAL A 117 16.14 -16.15 12.99
C VAL A 117 17.50 -16.23 13.71
N LYS A 118 17.64 -15.55 14.84
CA LYS A 118 18.88 -15.58 15.66
C LYS A 118 19.11 -16.94 16.31
N SER A 119 18.07 -17.58 16.85
CA SER A 119 18.19 -18.91 17.47
C SER A 119 18.46 -20.01 16.44
N SER A 120 17.87 -19.91 15.25
CA SER A 120 18.06 -20.90 14.19
C SER A 120 19.28 -20.66 13.30
N GLN A 121 19.92 -19.49 13.39
CA GLN A 121 21.02 -19.06 12.50
C GLN A 121 20.65 -19.15 11.00
N ARG A 122 19.36 -18.96 10.69
CA ARG A 122 18.82 -18.97 9.32
C ARG A 122 18.72 -17.56 8.76
N SER A 123 18.23 -17.44 7.54
CA SER A 123 17.97 -16.15 6.90
C SER A 123 16.60 -15.62 7.30
N LEU A 124 16.47 -14.31 7.44
CA LEU A 124 15.18 -13.63 7.36
C LEU A 124 14.89 -13.27 5.90
N HIS A 125 13.69 -13.61 5.43
CA HIS A 125 13.26 -13.39 4.06
C HIS A 125 12.21 -12.28 4.00
N PHE A 126 12.40 -11.30 3.12
CA PHE A 126 11.41 -10.29 2.78
C PHE A 126 10.86 -10.57 1.39
N ILE A 127 9.53 -10.61 1.27
CA ILE A 127 8.82 -10.72 0.00
C ILE A 127 7.78 -9.61 -0.10
N GLY A 128 7.77 -8.88 -1.20
CA GLY A 128 6.81 -7.78 -1.38
C GLY A 128 6.99 -7.02 -2.67
N LEU A 129 5.99 -6.18 -2.98
CA LEU A 129 6.07 -5.24 -4.08
C LEU A 129 7.20 -4.23 -3.82
N PHE A 130 8.00 -3.95 -4.85
CA PHE A 130 9.24 -3.21 -4.73
C PHE A 130 9.21 -1.95 -5.60
N SER A 131 8.64 -0.88 -5.03
CA SER A 131 8.54 0.47 -5.60
C SER A 131 8.22 1.49 -4.50
N ASP A 132 8.10 2.76 -4.86
CA ASP A 132 7.55 3.86 -4.05
C ASP A 132 6.09 4.19 -4.44
N GLY A 133 5.40 3.29 -5.16
CA GLY A 133 4.02 3.51 -5.62
C GLY A 133 2.99 3.68 -4.49
N ASN A 134 3.32 3.26 -3.27
CA ASN A 134 2.54 3.53 -2.04
C ASN A 134 1.11 2.96 -2.02
N VAL A 135 0.75 2.09 -2.97
CA VAL A 135 -0.54 1.39 -3.03
C VAL A 135 -0.49 0.09 -2.21
N HIS A 136 0.51 -0.77 -2.49
CA HIS A 136 0.64 -2.07 -1.82
C HIS A 136 1.83 -2.16 -0.87
N SER A 137 2.84 -1.31 -1.05
CA SER A 137 4.06 -1.26 -0.24
C SER A 137 4.80 0.05 -0.48
N HIS A 138 5.85 0.28 0.29
CA HIS A 138 6.80 1.36 0.06
C HIS A 138 8.23 0.87 0.32
N ILE A 139 9.17 1.16 -0.59
CA ILE A 139 10.58 0.74 -0.48
C ILE A 139 11.25 1.21 0.82
N ASP A 140 10.86 2.38 1.33
CA ASP A 140 11.43 2.89 2.59
C ASP A 140 11.00 2.08 3.82
N HIS A 141 9.85 1.40 3.78
CA HIS A 141 9.48 0.45 4.85
C HIS A 141 10.48 -0.71 4.89
N LEU A 142 10.84 -1.24 3.72
CA LEU A 142 11.82 -2.33 3.59
C LEU A 142 13.22 -1.89 4.04
N ARG A 143 13.65 -0.68 3.67
CA ARG A 143 14.92 -0.11 4.13
C ARG A 143 14.95 0.04 5.66
N ALA A 144 13.89 0.56 6.26
CA ALA A 144 13.80 0.71 7.71
C ALA A 144 13.85 -0.63 8.44
N MET A 145 13.14 -1.65 7.93
CA MET A 145 13.21 -3.02 8.46
C MET A 145 14.61 -3.62 8.31
N THR A 146 15.31 -3.35 7.20
CA THR A 146 16.69 -3.82 6.98
C THR A 146 17.67 -3.20 7.97
N ILE A 147 17.60 -1.87 8.16
CA ILE A 147 18.43 -1.15 9.15
C ILE A 147 18.17 -1.69 10.55
N ARG A 148 16.90 -1.91 10.90
CA ARG A 148 16.54 -2.44 12.21
C ARG A 148 17.06 -3.87 12.42
N ALA A 149 16.91 -4.74 11.44
CA ALA A 149 17.39 -6.12 11.50
C ALA A 149 18.91 -6.17 11.71
N ALA A 150 19.66 -5.29 11.04
CA ALA A 150 21.10 -5.13 11.28
C ALA A 150 21.41 -4.69 12.71
N ALA A 151 20.71 -3.68 13.23
CA ALA A 151 20.87 -3.19 14.60
C ALA A 151 20.56 -4.25 15.67
N GLU A 152 19.70 -5.22 15.35
CA GLU A 152 19.34 -6.34 16.26
C GLU A 152 20.21 -7.60 16.06
N GLY A 153 21.19 -7.55 15.14
CA GLY A 153 22.16 -8.61 14.90
C GLY A 153 21.66 -9.74 14.01
N VAL A 154 20.72 -9.46 13.10
CA VAL A 154 20.29 -10.43 12.08
C VAL A 154 21.35 -10.50 10.98
N ASN A 155 22.09 -11.61 10.93
CA ASN A 155 23.27 -11.73 10.06
C ASN A 155 22.95 -11.97 8.59
N ARG A 156 21.78 -12.56 8.27
CA ARG A 156 21.45 -12.98 6.90
C ARG A 156 20.05 -12.53 6.49
N LEU A 157 19.98 -11.71 5.43
CA LEU A 157 18.72 -11.24 4.82
C LEU A 157 18.63 -11.66 3.35
N ARG A 158 17.43 -12.01 2.92
CA ARG A 158 17.11 -12.38 1.53
C ARG A 158 15.88 -11.63 1.05
N PHE A 159 16.03 -10.93 -0.07
CA PHE A 159 14.97 -10.10 -0.63
C PHE A 159 14.37 -10.73 -1.90
N HIS A 160 13.04 -10.86 -1.94
CA HIS A 160 12.26 -11.39 -3.05
C HIS A 160 11.43 -10.26 -3.64
N LEU A 161 11.97 -9.61 -4.67
CA LEU A 161 11.45 -8.34 -5.18
C LEU A 161 10.37 -8.54 -6.24
N LEU A 162 9.14 -8.16 -5.93
CA LEU A 162 8.04 -8.16 -6.90
C LEU A 162 8.04 -6.80 -7.62
N LEU A 163 8.43 -6.79 -8.89
CA LEU A 163 8.61 -5.56 -9.67
C LEU A 163 7.25 -4.96 -10.05
N ASP A 164 7.13 -3.64 -9.92
CA ASP A 164 5.86 -2.94 -10.02
C ASP A 164 5.41 -2.65 -11.46
N GLY A 165 5.87 -1.54 -12.03
CA GLY A 165 5.53 -1.13 -13.40
C GLY A 165 4.04 -0.86 -13.68
N ARG A 166 3.19 -0.84 -12.63
CA ARG A 166 1.76 -0.55 -12.72
C ARG A 166 1.38 0.68 -11.89
N ASP A 167 1.83 0.74 -10.64
CA ASP A 167 1.56 1.91 -9.78
C ASP A 167 2.64 3.01 -9.99
N VAL A 168 3.71 2.65 -10.69
CA VAL A 168 4.83 3.52 -11.11
C VAL A 168 5.12 3.30 -12.60
N GLY A 169 6.07 4.05 -13.17
CA GLY A 169 6.46 3.92 -14.59
C GLY A 169 6.75 2.47 -15.01
N SER A 170 6.31 2.07 -16.20
CA SER A 170 6.36 0.67 -16.66
C SER A 170 7.78 0.11 -16.84
N GLN A 171 8.80 0.98 -16.93
CA GLN A 171 10.22 0.62 -17.10
C GLN A 171 11.12 1.18 -15.97
N SER A 172 10.57 1.47 -14.79
CA SER A 172 11.33 2.06 -13.67
C SER A 172 12.02 1.05 -12.75
N ALA A 173 11.91 -0.27 -13.00
CA ALA A 173 12.43 -1.30 -12.09
C ALA A 173 13.90 -1.10 -11.68
N LEU A 174 14.76 -0.69 -12.62
CA LEU A 174 16.19 -0.46 -12.37
C LEU A 174 16.46 0.78 -11.50
N GLU A 175 15.57 1.77 -11.55
CA GLU A 175 15.64 2.98 -10.74
C GLU A 175 15.48 2.66 -9.24
N TYR A 176 14.81 1.56 -8.90
CA TYR A 176 14.71 1.09 -7.51
C TYR A 176 15.78 0.05 -7.15
N VAL A 177 16.04 -0.90 -8.06
CA VAL A 177 16.92 -2.04 -7.78
C VAL A 177 18.38 -1.61 -7.62
N GLN A 178 18.87 -0.72 -8.49
CA GLN A 178 20.27 -0.28 -8.42
C GLN A 178 20.59 0.48 -7.12
N PRO A 179 19.80 1.50 -6.69
CA PRO A 179 20.06 2.16 -5.41
C PRO A 179 19.90 1.23 -4.21
N PHE A 180 19.04 0.22 -4.31
CA PHE A 180 18.87 -0.75 -3.22
C PHE A 180 20.06 -1.70 -3.10
N GLU A 181 20.64 -2.18 -4.20
CA GLU A 181 21.91 -2.90 -4.17
C GLU A 181 23.03 -2.07 -3.53
N THR A 182 23.15 -0.79 -3.90
CA THR A 182 24.11 0.13 -3.25
C THR A 182 23.83 0.28 -1.75
N PHE A 183 22.57 0.34 -1.35
CA PHE A 183 22.18 0.34 0.07
C PHE A 183 22.59 -0.96 0.78
N LEU A 184 22.41 -2.14 0.15
CA LEU A 184 22.82 -3.43 0.74
C LEU A 184 24.35 -3.56 0.91
N GLN A 185 25.14 -2.98 -0.01
CA GLN A 185 26.61 -2.99 0.06
C GLN A 185 27.15 -2.34 1.36
N GLN A 186 26.41 -1.39 1.95
CA GLN A 186 26.79 -0.75 3.22
C GLN A 186 26.77 -1.73 4.41
N PHE A 187 25.94 -2.77 4.33
CA PHE A 187 25.86 -3.83 5.34
C PHE A 187 26.88 -4.94 5.07
N GLU A 188 27.19 -5.23 3.81
CA GLU A 188 28.28 -6.15 3.45
C GLU A 188 29.63 -5.67 4.01
N ALA A 189 29.89 -4.35 3.97
CA ALA A 189 31.06 -3.75 4.62
C ALA A 189 31.11 -3.95 6.15
N GLN A 190 29.98 -4.27 6.77
CA GLN A 190 29.83 -4.58 8.20
C GLN A 190 29.72 -6.09 8.46
N SER A 191 30.08 -6.92 7.48
CA SER A 191 30.02 -8.40 7.54
C SER A 191 28.60 -9.01 7.60
N PHE A 192 27.57 -8.28 7.18
CA PHE A 192 26.23 -8.83 7.02
C PHE A 192 26.04 -9.48 5.63
N ASP A 193 25.38 -10.63 5.58
CA ASP A 193 25.06 -11.37 4.35
C ASP A 193 23.66 -11.00 3.84
N TYR A 194 23.53 -9.82 3.22
CA TYR A 194 22.26 -9.29 2.72
C TYR A 194 22.23 -9.31 1.20
N ARG A 195 21.27 -10.04 0.58
CA ARG A 195 21.25 -10.28 -0.87
C ARG A 195 19.84 -10.27 -1.44
N ILE A 196 19.70 -9.75 -2.66
CA ILE A 196 18.51 -10.00 -3.49
C ILE A 196 18.56 -11.48 -3.91
N ALA A 197 17.53 -12.26 -3.53
CA ALA A 197 17.47 -13.71 -3.72
C ALA A 197 16.58 -14.14 -4.89
N SER A 198 15.55 -13.35 -5.20
CA SER A 198 14.72 -13.58 -6.38
C SER A 198 13.93 -12.32 -6.72
N GLY A 199 13.26 -12.35 -7.86
CA GLY A 199 12.27 -11.34 -8.21
C GLY A 199 11.50 -11.70 -9.46
N GLY A 200 10.50 -10.88 -9.76
CA GLY A 200 9.69 -11.02 -10.97
C GLY A 200 8.56 -10.00 -11.00
N GLY A 201 7.95 -9.81 -12.18
CA GLY A 201 6.88 -8.83 -12.36
C GLY A 201 5.62 -9.22 -11.57
N ARG A 202 4.99 -8.22 -10.92
CA ARG A 202 3.77 -8.40 -10.11
C ARG A 202 2.58 -9.02 -10.86
N GLN A 203 2.52 -8.85 -12.19
CA GLN A 203 1.47 -9.44 -13.04
C GLN A 203 1.82 -10.87 -13.51
N PHE A 204 2.99 -11.40 -13.14
CA PHE A 204 3.48 -12.70 -13.59
C PHE A 204 3.79 -13.66 -12.44
N ILE A 205 4.07 -13.17 -11.23
CA ILE A 205 4.28 -13.99 -10.04
C ILE A 205 3.59 -13.40 -8.80
N THR A 206 3.19 -14.30 -7.89
CA THR A 206 2.80 -14.01 -6.50
C THR A 206 1.52 -13.19 -6.29
N MET A 207 1.39 -11.98 -6.83
CA MET A 207 0.33 -11.01 -6.48
C MET A 207 -1.00 -11.26 -7.21
N ASP A 208 -1.54 -12.48 -7.11
CA ASP A 208 -2.87 -12.81 -7.63
C ASP A 208 -3.97 -12.22 -6.75
N ARG A 209 -5.14 -12.00 -7.34
CA ARG A 209 -6.33 -11.57 -6.61
C ARG A 209 -7.57 -12.25 -7.15
N TYR A 210 -8.55 -12.46 -6.27
CA TYR A 210 -9.83 -13.09 -6.59
C TYR A 210 -9.74 -14.54 -7.11
N GLY A 211 -8.65 -15.24 -6.82
CA GLY A 211 -8.42 -16.62 -7.27
C GLY A 211 -8.38 -16.75 -8.79
N ALA A 212 -7.99 -15.69 -9.50
CA ALA A 212 -8.04 -15.62 -10.94
C ALA A 212 -6.97 -16.49 -11.59
N ASN A 213 -5.79 -16.62 -10.97
CA ASN A 213 -4.68 -17.40 -11.54
C ASN A 213 -3.72 -17.95 -10.47
N TRP A 214 -4.04 -19.13 -9.95
CA TRP A 214 -3.18 -19.85 -9.00
C TRP A 214 -1.82 -20.26 -9.57
N ASP A 215 -1.67 -20.42 -10.88
CA ASP A 215 -0.37 -20.72 -11.48
C ASP A 215 0.59 -19.52 -11.40
N MET A 216 0.07 -18.30 -11.26
CA MET A 216 0.86 -17.12 -10.93
C MET A 216 1.47 -17.22 -9.53
N VAL A 217 0.67 -17.63 -8.54
CA VAL A 217 1.14 -17.86 -7.17
C VAL A 217 2.17 -18.99 -7.15
N ARG A 218 1.86 -20.10 -7.82
CA ARG A 218 2.75 -21.26 -7.93
C ARG A 218 4.12 -20.89 -8.50
N ARG A 219 4.17 -20.06 -9.55
CA ARG A 219 5.44 -19.58 -10.14
C ARG A 219 6.30 -18.78 -9.16
N GLY A 220 5.70 -18.03 -8.24
CA GLY A 220 6.41 -17.28 -7.21
C GLY A 220 6.94 -18.16 -6.06
N CYS A 221 6.28 -19.28 -5.78
CA CYS A 221 6.68 -20.23 -4.72
C CYS A 221 7.73 -21.25 -5.16
N LEU A 222 7.89 -21.46 -6.48
CA LEU A 222 8.89 -22.38 -7.01
C LEU A 222 10.29 -21.73 -6.96
N PRO A 223 11.35 -22.53 -6.73
CA PRO A 223 12.71 -22.02 -6.87
C PRO A 223 12.88 -21.43 -8.27
N PRO A 224 13.67 -20.34 -8.42
CA PRO A 224 13.85 -19.69 -9.71
C PRO A 224 14.29 -20.74 -10.74
N LYS A 225 13.42 -21.01 -11.71
CA LYS A 225 13.81 -21.86 -12.84
C LYS A 225 14.91 -21.12 -13.59
N PRO A 226 16.05 -21.77 -13.91
CA PRO A 226 16.94 -21.18 -14.88
C PRO A 226 16.15 -21.03 -16.17
N GLN A 227 16.08 -19.81 -16.69
CA GLN A 227 15.49 -19.41 -17.97
C GLN A 227 13.99 -19.07 -17.97
N SER A 228 13.71 -17.77 -18.06
CA SER A 228 12.59 -17.27 -18.87
C SER A 228 13.06 -16.02 -19.63
N SER A 229 12.76 -15.98 -20.93
CA SER A 229 13.30 -15.08 -21.94
C SER A 229 12.78 -13.63 -21.91
N ASN A 230 11.98 -13.26 -20.90
CA ASN A 230 11.28 -11.98 -20.85
C ASN A 230 11.80 -11.01 -19.79
N ILE A 231 12.92 -11.33 -19.13
CA ILE A 231 13.57 -10.41 -18.18
C ILE A 231 14.69 -9.69 -18.93
N GLY A 232 14.62 -8.36 -19.00
CA GLY A 232 15.63 -7.53 -19.66
C GLY A 232 17.05 -7.84 -19.18
N PRO A 233 18.07 -7.76 -20.05
CA PRO A 233 19.42 -8.26 -19.79
C PRO A 233 20.07 -7.69 -18.52
N GLN A 234 19.70 -6.48 -18.09
CA GLN A 234 20.22 -5.83 -16.89
C GLN A 234 19.65 -6.45 -15.59
N ILE A 235 18.35 -6.80 -15.56
CA ILE A 235 17.73 -7.51 -14.42
C ILE A 235 18.18 -8.97 -14.41
N ARG A 236 18.40 -9.56 -15.60
CA ARG A 236 18.98 -10.90 -15.73
C ARG A 236 20.37 -10.95 -15.09
N ALA A 237 21.25 -9.98 -15.39
CA ALA A 237 22.58 -9.87 -14.79
C ALA A 237 22.54 -9.72 -13.25
N LEU A 238 21.50 -9.05 -12.73
CA LEU A 238 21.24 -8.84 -11.30
C LEU A 238 20.79 -10.14 -10.61
N LEU A 239 19.91 -10.93 -11.24
CA LEU A 239 19.41 -12.20 -10.70
C LEU A 239 20.36 -13.39 -10.93
N THR A 240 21.34 -13.28 -11.84
CA THR A 240 22.35 -14.33 -12.10
C THR A 240 23.62 -14.22 -11.24
N ARG A 241 23.72 -13.24 -10.33
CA ARG A 241 24.82 -13.12 -9.35
C ARG A 241 24.54 -13.88 -8.04
N ILE A 242 23.53 -14.75 -8.05
CA ILE A 242 23.09 -15.60 -6.92
C ILE A 242 23.72 -16.98 -7.05
#